data_AF-A0A946ATE8-F1
#
_entry.id   AF-A0A946ATE8-F1
#
_cell.length_a   1.000
_cell.length_b   1.000
_cell.length_c   1.000
_cell.angle_alpha   90.00
_cell.angle_beta   90.00
_cell.angle_gamma   90.00
#
_symmetry.space_group_name_H-M   'P 1'
#
loop_
_entity.id
_entity.type
_entity.pdbx_description
1 polymer ?
#
loop_
_entity_poly.entity_id
_entity_poly.type
_entity_poly.pdbx_seq_one_letter_code
_entity_poly.pdbx_strand_id
1 'polypeptide(L)'
;MLTDALDVVSASHSPCVGVCDHNEDRGCSGCQRPHDEVAIWREVEPDIRQKRWQELPTSLADHGISTMRLPLSQEAILQLADARLHDGGTWMLGGREYAIKASQPLSTLTATNADQSAVIKLAGDIKMRAVLWAPHGHRLDEDIARLPIVLVTPRIRIERNEGWHQRPQSDRFPDIAYQSDRIRICTNHDGGLMMESVIAAAEIKTENNRPVSLPHELSGHADIPDGLHLPESYVHGLTLLPPDMMIS
;
A
#
# COMPACT_ATOMS: atom_id res chain seq x y z
N MET A 1 17.69 -3.05 8.19
CA MET A 1 16.35 -3.56 8.58
C MET A 1 15.51 -3.96 7.37
N LEU A 2 15.20 -3.04 6.44
CA LEU A 2 14.44 -3.38 5.21
C LEU A 2 15.20 -4.34 4.29
N THR A 3 16.49 -4.10 4.06
CA THR A 3 17.37 -4.96 3.27
C THR A 3 17.53 -6.35 3.92
N ASP A 4 17.74 -6.39 5.23
CA ASP A 4 17.89 -7.64 6.00
C ASP A 4 16.60 -8.50 5.98
N ALA A 5 15.41 -7.85 6.01
CA ALA A 5 14.13 -8.53 5.92
C ALA A 5 13.85 -9.10 4.51
N LEU A 6 14.43 -8.52 3.47
CA LEU A 6 14.31 -9.00 2.09
C LEU A 6 15.24 -10.19 1.83
N ASP A 7 16.41 -10.24 2.46
CA ASP A 7 17.40 -11.31 2.26
C ASP A 7 16.93 -12.66 2.82
N VAL A 8 16.23 -12.69 3.96
CA VAL A 8 15.84 -13.96 4.63
C VAL A 8 14.64 -14.66 3.95
N VAL A 9 13.78 -13.93 3.24
CA VAL A 9 12.46 -14.45 2.83
C VAL A 9 12.34 -14.66 1.31
N SER A 10 13.25 -14.08 0.52
CA SER A 10 13.27 -14.10 -0.94
C SER A 10 13.33 -15.51 -1.54
N ALA A 11 14.12 -16.43 -0.98
CA ALA A 11 14.26 -17.79 -1.50
C ALA A 11 12.94 -18.61 -1.46
N SER A 12 12.00 -18.30 -0.56
CA SER A 12 10.75 -19.07 -0.41
C SER A 12 9.56 -18.49 -1.18
N HIS A 13 9.67 -17.26 -1.69
CA HIS A 13 8.58 -16.56 -2.36
C HIS A 13 8.85 -16.44 -3.86
N SER A 14 7.83 -16.71 -4.67
CA SER A 14 7.92 -16.46 -6.12
C SER A 14 7.94 -14.95 -6.38
N PRO A 15 8.77 -14.47 -7.32
CA PRO A 15 8.80 -13.07 -7.75
C PRO A 15 7.51 -12.63 -8.45
N CYS A 16 6.62 -13.58 -8.76
CA CYS A 16 5.32 -13.29 -9.33
C CYS A 16 4.52 -12.34 -8.44
N VAL A 17 4.11 -11.21 -9.03
CA VAL A 17 3.24 -10.23 -8.38
C VAL A 17 1.76 -10.66 -8.38
N GLY A 18 1.42 -11.84 -8.92
CA GLY A 18 0.06 -12.41 -8.90
C GLY A 18 -0.88 -11.81 -9.95
N VAL A 19 -0.33 -11.33 -11.06
CA VAL A 19 -1.06 -10.60 -12.12
C VAL A 19 -0.68 -11.17 -13.48
N CYS A 20 -0.41 -12.48 -13.59
CA CYS A 20 -0.05 -13.07 -14.88
C CYS A 20 -1.20 -12.90 -15.88
N ASP A 21 -1.11 -11.87 -16.71
CA ASP A 21 -1.78 -11.86 -17.99
C ASP A 21 -0.89 -12.69 -18.93
N HIS A 22 -1.38 -13.86 -19.29
CA HIS A 22 -0.60 -14.86 -19.99
C HIS A 22 -0.58 -14.49 -21.48
N ASN A 23 0.56 -13.97 -21.92
CA ASN A 23 0.90 -13.95 -23.33
C ASN A 23 2.11 -14.89 -23.51
N GLU A 24 1.96 -15.96 -24.30
CA GLU A 24 3.01 -16.98 -24.50
C GLU A 24 4.33 -16.38 -25.02
N ASP A 25 4.28 -15.23 -25.69
CA ASP A 25 5.44 -14.55 -26.28
C ASP A 25 6.05 -13.46 -25.37
N ARG A 26 5.48 -13.19 -24.18
CA ARG A 26 5.95 -12.13 -23.27
C ARG A 26 6.17 -12.69 -21.87
N GLY A 27 7.27 -12.30 -21.21
CA GLY A 27 7.48 -12.58 -19.79
C GLY A 27 6.28 -12.14 -18.93
N CYS A 28 6.18 -12.65 -17.70
CA CYS A 28 5.07 -12.32 -16.79
C CYS A 28 4.84 -10.80 -16.75
N SER A 29 3.63 -10.32 -17.08
CA SER A 29 3.31 -8.88 -17.13
C SER A 29 3.65 -8.10 -15.85
N GLY A 30 3.77 -8.81 -14.72
CA GLY A 30 4.08 -8.22 -13.45
C GLY A 30 5.53 -8.39 -12.94
N CYS A 31 6.20 -9.54 -13.18
CA CYS A 31 7.61 -9.72 -12.77
C CYS A 31 8.60 -9.77 -13.93
N GLN A 32 8.11 -9.69 -15.17
CA GLN A 32 8.83 -9.75 -16.44
C GLN A 32 9.77 -10.96 -16.61
N ARG A 33 9.63 -11.98 -15.75
CA ARG A 33 10.38 -13.23 -15.87
C ARG A 33 9.71 -14.19 -16.86
N PRO A 34 10.49 -15.01 -17.57
CA PRO A 34 9.96 -16.09 -18.41
C PRO A 34 9.01 -17.01 -17.66
N HIS A 35 8.00 -17.53 -18.34
CA HIS A 35 6.96 -18.35 -17.72
C HIS A 35 7.50 -19.68 -17.19
N ASP A 36 8.36 -20.35 -17.96
CA ASP A 36 9.06 -21.55 -17.56
C ASP A 36 9.85 -21.32 -16.26
N GLU A 37 10.52 -20.16 -16.14
CA GLU A 37 11.22 -19.75 -14.93
C GLU A 37 10.31 -19.66 -13.70
N VAL A 38 9.11 -19.07 -13.86
CA VAL A 38 8.13 -18.93 -12.79
C VAL A 38 7.49 -20.28 -12.44
N ALA A 39 7.22 -21.12 -13.44
CA ALA A 39 6.55 -22.41 -13.28
C ALA A 39 7.37 -23.38 -12.42
N ILE A 40 8.68 -23.45 -12.65
CA ILE A 40 9.58 -24.30 -11.86
C ILE A 40 10.14 -23.62 -10.62
N TRP A 41 9.68 -22.41 -10.26
CA TRP A 41 10.32 -21.59 -9.23
C TRP A 41 10.56 -22.34 -7.91
N ARG A 42 9.62 -23.17 -7.47
CA ARG A 42 9.76 -23.93 -6.21
C ARG A 42 10.85 -25.01 -6.27
N GLU A 43 11.18 -25.47 -7.47
CA GLU A 43 12.17 -26.50 -7.77
C GLU A 43 13.57 -25.90 -8.04
N VAL A 44 13.65 -24.58 -8.24
CA VAL A 44 14.91 -23.86 -8.40
C VAL A 44 15.66 -23.82 -7.06
N GLU A 45 16.97 -24.04 -7.10
CA GLU A 45 17.85 -23.97 -5.94
C GLU A 45 17.70 -22.62 -5.18
N PRO A 46 17.69 -22.63 -3.84
CA PRO A 46 17.54 -21.42 -3.01
C PRO A 46 18.46 -20.26 -3.41
N ASP A 47 19.75 -20.55 -3.66
CA ASP A 47 20.75 -19.54 -4.02
C ASP A 47 20.45 -18.86 -5.37
N ILE A 48 19.96 -19.65 -6.34
CA ILE A 48 19.55 -19.12 -7.65
C ILE A 48 18.31 -18.24 -7.49
N ARG A 49 17.35 -18.65 -6.66
CA ARG A 49 16.16 -17.83 -6.35
C ARG A 49 16.53 -16.51 -5.70
N GLN A 50 17.44 -16.54 -4.73
CA GLN A 50 17.92 -15.33 -4.06
C GLN A 50 18.61 -14.39 -5.04
N LYS A 51 19.53 -14.90 -5.87
CA LYS A 51 20.21 -14.10 -6.90
C LYS A 51 19.20 -13.44 -7.85
N ARG A 52 18.21 -14.19 -8.33
CA ARG A 52 17.16 -13.66 -9.24
C ARG A 52 16.30 -12.59 -8.58
N TRP A 53 16.04 -12.70 -7.28
CA TRP A 53 15.36 -11.66 -6.51
C TRP A 53 16.19 -10.39 -6.42
N GLN A 54 17.50 -10.49 -6.21
CA GLN A 54 18.42 -9.35 -6.14
C GLN A 54 18.53 -8.61 -7.48
N GLU A 55 18.43 -9.31 -8.61
CA GLU A 55 18.45 -8.72 -9.96
C GLU A 55 17.12 -8.05 -10.36
N LEU A 56 16.02 -8.40 -9.70
CA LEU A 56 14.67 -8.03 -10.13
C LEU A 56 14.43 -6.51 -10.16
N PRO A 57 14.85 -5.70 -9.15
CA PRO A 57 14.63 -4.25 -9.18
C PRO A 57 15.26 -3.58 -10.41
N THR A 58 16.51 -3.92 -10.73
CA THR A 58 17.22 -3.40 -11.92
C THR A 58 16.53 -3.83 -13.20
N SER A 59 16.20 -5.12 -13.32
CA SER A 59 15.50 -5.64 -14.50
C SER A 59 14.15 -4.94 -14.74
N LEU A 60 13.37 -4.69 -13.68
CA LEU A 60 12.09 -4.00 -13.80
C LEU A 60 12.28 -2.52 -14.16
N ALA A 61 13.24 -1.84 -13.52
CA ALA A 61 13.55 -0.44 -13.79
C ALA A 61 14.00 -0.22 -15.24
N ASP A 62 14.79 -1.13 -15.82
CA ASP A 62 15.25 -1.05 -17.21
C ASP A 62 14.11 -1.22 -18.24
N HIS A 63 13.01 -1.86 -17.84
CA HIS A 63 11.78 -1.97 -18.64
C HIS A 63 10.77 -0.86 -18.35
N GLY A 64 11.15 0.16 -17.57
CA GLY A 64 10.27 1.28 -17.21
C GLY A 64 9.15 0.91 -16.24
N ILE A 65 9.25 -0.23 -15.55
CA ILE A 65 8.30 -0.62 -14.52
C ILE A 65 8.65 0.10 -13.22
N SER A 66 7.64 0.72 -12.63
CA SER A 66 7.79 1.54 -11.42
C SER A 66 7.31 0.85 -10.15
N THR A 67 6.77 -0.37 -10.21
CA THR A 67 6.30 -1.10 -9.04
C THR A 67 6.84 -2.52 -8.96
N MET A 68 7.11 -2.99 -7.75
CA MET A 68 7.60 -4.35 -7.48
C MET A 68 7.02 -4.89 -6.19
N ARG A 69 6.40 -6.07 -6.23
CA ARG A 69 5.93 -6.73 -5.02
C ARG A 69 7.11 -7.20 -4.17
N LEU A 70 7.09 -6.86 -2.88
CA LEU A 70 8.07 -7.35 -1.92
C LEU A 70 7.68 -8.76 -1.40
N PRO A 71 8.67 -9.65 -1.17
CA PRO A 71 8.45 -11.01 -0.68
C PRO A 71 8.21 -11.06 0.83
N LEU A 72 7.29 -10.25 1.35
CA LEU A 72 7.06 -10.12 2.79
C LEU A 72 5.88 -10.97 3.27
N SER A 73 6.04 -11.56 4.45
CA SER A 73 4.94 -12.16 5.21
C SER A 73 4.00 -11.07 5.77
N GLN A 74 2.80 -11.45 6.22
CA GLN A 74 1.90 -10.49 6.87
C GLN A 74 2.57 -9.83 8.07
N GLU A 75 3.20 -10.62 8.95
CA GLU A 75 3.91 -10.12 10.13
C GLU A 75 5.03 -9.14 9.76
N ALA A 76 5.83 -9.47 8.74
CA ALA A 76 6.91 -8.61 8.26
C ALA A 76 6.36 -7.30 7.65
N ILE A 77 5.19 -7.32 7.01
CA ILE A 77 4.53 -6.09 6.52
C ILE A 77 4.12 -5.19 7.68
N LEU A 78 3.58 -5.75 8.77
CA LEU A 78 3.19 -4.97 9.94
C LEU A 78 4.41 -4.38 10.66
N GLN A 79 5.48 -5.17 10.81
CA GLN A 79 6.76 -4.69 11.36
C GLN A 79 7.37 -3.60 10.49
N LEU A 80 7.31 -3.75 9.16
CA LEU A 80 7.78 -2.75 8.21
C LEU A 80 7.01 -1.43 8.34
N ALA A 81 5.69 -1.49 8.48
CA ALA A 81 4.88 -0.29 8.66
C ALA A 81 5.28 0.47 9.93
N ASP A 82 5.47 -0.24 11.04
CA ASP A 82 5.92 0.32 12.31
C ASP A 82 7.34 0.90 12.21
N ALA A 83 8.29 0.14 11.64
CA ALA A 83 9.67 0.58 11.44
C ALA A 83 9.73 1.86 10.60
N ARG A 84 8.89 1.98 9.56
CA ARG A 84 8.88 3.19 8.72
C ARG A 84 8.60 4.47 9.52
N LEU A 85 7.74 4.42 10.53
CA LEU A 85 7.46 5.59 11.39
C LEU A 85 8.65 5.89 12.30
N HIS A 86 9.26 4.85 12.89
CA HIS A 86 10.43 5.00 13.76
C HIS A 86 11.65 5.56 13.01
N ASP A 87 11.78 5.25 11.73
CA ASP A 87 12.83 5.77 10.85
C ASP A 87 12.55 7.21 10.37
N GLY A 88 11.48 7.86 10.84
CA GLY A 88 11.11 9.24 10.48
C GLY A 88 10.25 9.35 9.20
N GLY A 89 9.73 8.22 8.72
CA GLY A 89 8.80 8.17 7.60
C GLY A 89 7.36 8.53 7.97
N THR A 90 6.43 8.34 7.03
CA THR A 90 5.03 8.76 7.19
C THR A 90 4.10 7.70 6.62
N TRP A 91 3.00 7.40 7.32
CA TRP A 91 1.86 6.70 6.75
C TRP A 91 0.94 7.69 6.06
N MET A 92 0.50 7.36 4.86
CA MET A 92 -0.41 8.16 4.07
C MET A 92 -1.59 7.30 3.63
N LEU A 93 -2.79 7.67 4.07
CA LEU A 93 -4.05 7.13 3.59
C LEU A 93 -4.64 8.11 2.57
N GLY A 94 -5.00 7.63 1.39
CA GLY A 94 -5.46 8.49 0.29
C GLY A 94 -4.40 8.78 -0.77
N GLY A 95 -4.64 9.82 -1.55
CA GLY A 95 -3.93 10.16 -2.78
C GLY A 95 -3.95 11.67 -3.06
N ARG A 96 -4.09 12.03 -4.33
CA ARG A 96 -3.86 13.38 -4.87
C ARG A 96 -4.79 14.43 -4.27
N GLU A 97 -6.08 14.14 -4.29
CA GLU A 97 -7.08 15.13 -3.88
C GLU A 97 -7.25 15.15 -2.36
N TYR A 98 -7.17 13.97 -1.74
CA TYR A 98 -7.41 13.79 -0.32
C TYR A 98 -6.42 12.77 0.25
N ALA A 99 -5.58 13.24 1.16
CA ALA A 99 -4.69 12.38 1.91
C ALA A 99 -4.63 12.77 3.38
N ILE A 100 -4.65 11.77 4.26
CA ILE A 100 -4.33 11.90 5.66
C ILE A 100 -2.94 11.31 5.90
N LYS A 101 -2.08 12.09 6.54
CA LYS A 101 -0.69 11.73 6.82
C LYS A 101 -0.48 11.60 8.32
N ALA A 102 0.21 10.56 8.76
CA ALA A 102 0.60 10.35 10.14
C ALA A 102 2.08 9.95 10.21
N SER A 103 2.85 10.68 11.01
CA SER A 103 4.32 10.51 11.11
C SER A 103 4.79 10.12 12.51
N GLN A 104 3.88 9.99 13.47
CA GLN A 104 4.20 9.63 14.85
C GLN A 104 3.51 8.31 15.23
N PRO A 105 4.24 7.31 15.76
CA PRO A 105 3.61 6.10 16.28
C PRO A 105 2.82 6.42 17.55
N LEU A 106 1.59 5.90 17.66
CA LEU A 106 0.75 6.04 18.86
C LEU A 106 0.65 4.73 19.64
N SER A 107 0.49 3.62 18.93
CA SER A 107 0.48 2.27 19.47
C SER A 107 0.68 1.27 18.32
N THR A 108 0.66 -0.03 18.61
CA THR A 108 0.73 -1.06 17.58
C THR A 108 -0.32 -0.82 16.49
N LEU A 109 0.11 -0.75 15.24
CA LEU A 109 -0.73 -0.51 14.06
C LEU A 109 -1.48 0.84 14.05
N THR A 110 -1.06 1.81 14.88
CA THR A 110 -1.72 3.11 14.99
C THR A 110 -0.71 4.24 14.95
N ALA A 111 -0.98 5.24 14.11
CA ALA A 111 -0.14 6.42 13.94
C ALA A 111 -0.97 7.71 14.01
N THR A 112 -0.34 8.82 14.40
CA THR A 112 -0.97 10.14 14.44
C THR A 112 -0.09 11.19 13.76
N ASN A 113 -0.68 12.33 13.41
CA ASN A 113 0.03 13.50 12.92
C ASN A 113 0.51 14.38 14.08
N ALA A 114 1.37 15.35 13.77
CA ALA A 114 2.05 16.17 14.77
C ALA A 114 1.11 16.99 15.67
N ASP A 115 -0.05 17.41 15.16
CA ASP A 115 -1.07 18.16 15.90
C ASP A 115 -2.16 17.26 16.52
N GLN A 116 -2.05 15.94 16.36
CA GLN A 116 -2.99 14.94 16.84
C GLN A 116 -4.44 15.15 16.34
N SER A 117 -4.60 15.85 15.21
CA SER A 117 -5.90 16.04 14.56
C SER A 117 -6.35 14.81 13.78
N ALA A 118 -5.44 13.89 13.45
CA ALA A 118 -5.77 12.66 12.75
C ALA A 118 -5.06 11.43 13.35
N VAL A 119 -5.77 10.31 13.38
CA VAL A 119 -5.25 9.01 13.82
C VAL A 119 -5.52 7.97 12.73
N ILE A 120 -4.46 7.42 12.15
CA ILE A 120 -4.53 6.33 11.18
C ILE A 120 -4.35 5.00 11.91
N LYS A 121 -5.25 4.04 11.66
CA LYS A 121 -5.19 2.67 12.15
C LYS A 121 -5.05 1.72 10.96
N LEU A 122 -4.19 0.72 11.08
CA LEU A 122 -3.96 -0.33 10.08
C LEU A 122 -4.61 -1.66 10.52
N ALA A 123 -5.26 -2.35 9.60
CA ALA A 123 -5.94 -3.62 9.80
C ALA A 123 -4.93 -4.78 9.86
N GLY A 124 -4.56 -5.21 11.07
CA GLY A 124 -3.62 -6.32 11.25
C GLY A 124 -4.16 -7.68 10.79
N ASP A 125 -5.48 -7.85 10.79
CA ASP A 125 -6.20 -9.09 10.50
C ASP A 125 -6.51 -9.30 9.02
N ILE A 126 -6.40 -8.26 8.19
CA ILE A 126 -6.66 -8.35 6.75
C ILE A 126 -5.37 -8.64 6.00
N LYS A 127 -5.40 -9.69 5.19
CA LYS A 127 -4.25 -10.09 4.38
C LYS A 127 -3.87 -8.99 3.39
N MET A 128 -2.64 -8.49 3.50
CA MET A 128 -2.09 -7.44 2.65
C MET A 128 -0.84 -7.91 1.89
N ARG A 129 -0.39 -7.06 0.97
CA ARG A 129 0.86 -7.17 0.23
C ARG A 129 1.59 -5.83 0.29
N ALA A 130 2.91 -5.88 0.31
CA ALA A 130 3.75 -4.71 0.15
C ALA A 130 4.25 -4.64 -1.29
N VAL A 131 4.13 -3.46 -1.89
CA VAL A 131 4.59 -3.14 -3.24
C VAL A 131 5.53 -1.95 -3.12
N LEU A 132 6.81 -2.16 -3.43
CA LEU A 132 7.76 -1.08 -3.63
C LEU A 132 7.30 -0.25 -4.82
N TRP A 133 7.36 1.07 -4.70
CA TRP A 133 6.97 1.98 -5.76
C TRP A 133 8.05 3.02 -5.98
N ALA A 134 8.48 3.20 -7.23
CA ALA A 134 9.35 4.26 -7.67
C ALA A 134 8.50 5.39 -8.30
N PRO A 135 8.26 6.51 -7.57
CA PRO A 135 7.52 7.64 -8.11
C PRO A 135 8.32 8.34 -9.23
N HIS A 136 7.72 9.34 -9.87
CA HIS A 136 8.36 10.07 -10.97
C HIS A 136 9.76 10.59 -10.58
N GLY A 137 10.75 10.34 -11.44
CA GLY A 137 12.14 10.71 -11.19
C GLY A 137 12.93 9.70 -10.35
N HIS A 138 12.30 8.65 -9.86
CA HIS A 138 12.95 7.55 -9.13
C HIS A 138 12.95 6.25 -9.93
N ARG A 139 13.85 5.33 -9.55
CA ARG A 139 13.94 3.97 -10.08
C ARG A 139 13.85 2.91 -8.99
N LEU A 140 13.38 1.72 -9.34
CA LEU A 140 13.24 0.59 -8.40
C LEU A 140 14.58 0.05 -7.87
N ASP A 141 15.67 0.26 -8.60
CA ASP A 141 17.03 -0.16 -8.23
C ASP A 141 17.78 0.88 -7.38
N GLU A 142 17.12 1.97 -7.00
CA GLU A 142 17.60 2.84 -5.93
C GLU A 142 17.53 2.12 -4.57
N ASP A 143 18.10 2.76 -3.55
CA ASP A 143 17.96 2.29 -2.18
C ASP A 143 16.46 2.18 -1.80
N ILE A 144 16.02 0.95 -1.55
CA ILE A 144 14.64 0.60 -1.19
C ILE A 144 14.18 1.39 0.05
N ALA A 145 15.10 1.73 0.97
CA ALA A 145 14.79 2.55 2.14
C ALA A 145 14.32 3.96 1.76
N ARG A 146 14.73 4.46 0.59
CA ARG A 146 14.38 5.78 0.04
C ARG A 146 13.14 5.76 -0.86
N LEU A 147 12.55 4.60 -1.06
CA LEU A 147 11.36 4.44 -1.88
C LEU A 147 10.08 4.24 -1.03
N PRO A 148 8.92 4.69 -1.53
CA PRO A 148 7.62 4.37 -0.99
C PRO A 148 7.32 2.88 -1.04
N ILE A 149 6.59 2.42 -0.03
CA ILE A 149 6.01 1.08 -0.03
C ILE A 149 4.51 1.22 0.07
N VAL A 150 3.81 0.73 -0.95
CA VAL A 150 2.37 0.71 -1.04
C VAL A 150 1.85 -0.59 -0.44
N LEU A 151 1.04 -0.48 0.60
CA LEU A 151 0.28 -1.58 1.15
C LEU A 151 -1.01 -1.72 0.35
N VAL A 152 -1.22 -2.92 -0.20
CA VAL A 152 -2.37 -3.25 -1.04
C VAL A 152 -3.09 -4.49 -0.52
N THR A 153 -4.37 -4.59 -0.83
CA THR A 153 -5.15 -5.82 -0.64
C THR A 153 -5.41 -6.49 -1.99
N PRO A 154 -5.41 -7.83 -2.09
CA PRO A 154 -5.90 -8.53 -3.27
C PRO A 154 -7.40 -8.29 -3.48
N ARG A 155 -7.82 -7.93 -4.70
CA ARG A 155 -9.23 -7.65 -5.06
C ARG A 155 -10.20 -8.79 -4.74
N ILE A 156 -9.77 -10.05 -4.83
CA ILE A 156 -10.58 -11.21 -4.43
C ILE A 156 -11.06 -11.15 -2.96
N ARG A 157 -10.35 -10.42 -2.09
CA ARG A 157 -10.76 -10.19 -0.69
C ARG A 157 -11.93 -9.20 -0.60
N ILE A 158 -11.99 -8.26 -1.53
CA ILE A 158 -13.08 -7.29 -1.66
C ILE A 158 -14.34 -7.97 -2.15
N GLU A 159 -14.22 -8.83 -3.15
CA GLU A 159 -15.33 -9.65 -3.67
C GLU A 159 -15.93 -10.57 -2.58
N ARG A 160 -15.17 -10.83 -1.51
CA ARG A 160 -15.58 -11.58 -0.32
C ARG A 160 -16.05 -10.70 0.84
N ASN A 161 -16.09 -9.38 0.67
CA ASN A 161 -16.48 -8.38 1.67
C ASN A 161 -15.60 -8.43 2.95
N GLU A 162 -14.30 -8.66 2.81
CA GLU A 162 -13.38 -8.81 3.95
C GLU A 162 -12.77 -7.47 4.44
N GLY A 163 -13.04 -6.35 3.77
CA GLY A 163 -12.42 -5.03 4.00
C GLY A 163 -13.07 -4.12 5.04
N TRP A 164 -12.33 -3.16 5.61
CA TRP A 164 -12.86 -2.27 6.66
C TRP A 164 -14.14 -1.52 6.27
N HIS A 165 -14.15 -0.85 5.11
CA HIS A 165 -15.36 -0.18 4.60
C HIS A 165 -16.34 -1.11 3.86
N GLN A 166 -16.06 -2.42 3.82
CA GLN A 166 -16.86 -3.43 3.10
C GLN A 166 -17.48 -4.49 4.01
N ARG A 167 -16.94 -4.66 5.22
CA ARG A 167 -17.61 -5.34 6.32
C ARG A 167 -18.93 -4.60 6.55
N PRO A 168 -20.02 -5.31 6.92
CA PRO A 168 -21.26 -4.64 7.29
C PRO A 168 -20.98 -3.73 8.48
N GLN A 169 -20.72 -2.46 8.19
CA GLN A 169 -20.85 -1.42 9.19
C GLN A 169 -22.34 -1.28 9.44
N SER A 170 -22.73 -0.89 10.64
CA SER A 170 -24.13 -0.66 10.94
C SER A 170 -24.52 0.73 10.44
N ASP A 171 -24.31 1.06 9.16
CA ASP A 171 -24.11 2.41 8.64
C ASP A 171 -25.25 3.37 9.04
N ARG A 172 -25.09 4.02 10.19
CA ARG A 172 -25.80 5.25 10.57
C ARG A 172 -24.98 6.48 10.15
N PHE A 173 -23.99 6.29 9.30
CA PHE A 173 -23.02 7.28 8.87
C PHE A 173 -23.28 7.70 7.42
N PRO A 174 -23.65 8.95 7.18
CA PRO A 174 -23.71 9.52 5.84
C PRO A 174 -22.36 9.45 5.13
N ASP A 175 -22.35 8.85 3.93
CA ASP A 175 -21.21 8.89 3.02
C ASP A 175 -21.08 10.29 2.41
N ILE A 176 -19.85 10.79 2.37
CA ILE A 176 -19.51 12.08 1.77
C ILE A 176 -18.82 11.86 0.41
N ALA A 177 -17.92 10.89 0.33
CA ALA A 177 -17.30 10.43 -0.92
C ALA A 177 -17.02 8.92 -0.81
N TYR A 178 -17.33 8.15 -1.85
CA TYR A 178 -17.17 6.69 -1.79
C TYR A 178 -16.77 6.12 -3.14
N GLN A 179 -15.64 5.41 -3.15
CA GLN A 179 -15.25 4.49 -4.21
C GLN A 179 -15.27 3.08 -3.64
N SER A 180 -16.20 2.27 -4.13
CA SER A 180 -16.62 1.01 -3.51
C SER A 180 -15.52 0.00 -3.21
N ASP A 181 -14.42 0.06 -3.94
CA ASP A 181 -13.28 -0.82 -3.75
C ASP A 181 -12.06 -0.14 -3.13
N ARG A 182 -11.92 1.19 -3.14
CA ARG A 182 -10.66 1.86 -2.77
C ARG A 182 -10.76 2.62 -1.46
N ILE A 183 -11.56 3.69 -1.44
CA ILE A 183 -11.61 4.63 -0.33
C ILE A 183 -13.05 5.08 -0.10
N ARG A 184 -13.42 5.14 1.18
CA ARG A 184 -14.63 5.75 1.70
C ARG A 184 -14.29 6.96 2.56
N ILE A 185 -15.07 8.02 2.46
CA ILE A 185 -15.07 9.18 3.37
C ILE A 185 -16.50 9.34 3.89
N CYS A 186 -16.67 9.28 5.21
CA CYS A 186 -17.97 9.38 5.88
C CYS A 186 -17.86 10.20 7.16
N THR A 187 -19.00 10.52 7.78
CA THR A 187 -19.03 11.11 9.12
C THR A 187 -19.00 10.01 10.20
N ASN A 188 -18.41 10.30 11.37
CA ASN A 188 -18.42 9.40 12.52
C ASN A 188 -19.53 9.76 13.54
N HIS A 189 -19.63 9.01 14.64
CA HIS A 189 -20.70 9.17 15.64
C HIS A 189 -20.67 10.54 16.35
N ASP A 190 -19.50 11.16 16.44
CA ASP A 190 -19.27 12.41 17.15
C ASP A 190 -19.34 13.63 16.22
N GLY A 191 -19.73 13.44 14.95
CA GLY A 191 -19.72 14.50 13.94
C GLY A 191 -18.33 14.83 13.38
N GLY A 192 -17.34 13.99 13.67
CA GLY A 192 -16.03 13.98 13.03
C GLY A 192 -16.06 13.33 11.65
N LEU A 193 -14.91 13.32 10.98
CA LEU A 193 -14.74 12.70 9.68
C LEU A 193 -13.96 11.40 9.80
N MET A 194 -14.29 10.43 8.95
CA MET A 194 -13.55 9.18 8.82
C MET A 194 -13.19 8.96 7.35
N MET A 195 -11.96 8.52 7.09
CA MET A 195 -11.51 8.06 5.78
C MET A 195 -11.08 6.60 5.92
N GLU A 196 -11.53 5.72 5.04
CA GLU A 196 -11.30 4.28 5.15
C GLU A 196 -10.84 3.70 3.81
N SER A 197 -9.76 2.94 3.80
CA SER A 197 -9.49 1.96 2.74
C SER A 197 -9.91 0.56 3.20
N VAL A 198 -9.57 -0.47 2.41
CA VAL A 198 -9.85 -1.86 2.79
C VAL A 198 -9.03 -2.28 4.02
N ILE A 199 -7.82 -1.74 4.20
CA ILE A 199 -6.87 -2.17 5.23
C ILE A 199 -6.45 -1.07 6.20
N ALA A 200 -7.03 0.13 6.11
CA ALA A 200 -6.73 1.21 7.04
C ALA A 200 -7.93 2.14 7.20
N ALA A 201 -8.02 2.84 8.32
CA ALA A 201 -8.88 4.01 8.44
C ALA A 201 -8.19 5.13 9.22
N ALA A 202 -8.59 6.35 8.92
CA ALA A 202 -8.22 7.56 9.61
C ALA A 202 -9.44 8.17 10.30
N GLU A 203 -9.36 8.38 11.60
CA GLU A 203 -10.28 9.23 12.35
C GLU A 203 -9.71 10.65 12.36
N ILE A 204 -10.52 11.63 11.93
CA ILE A 204 -10.13 13.02 11.78
C ILE A 204 -10.99 13.86 12.73
N LYS A 205 -10.33 14.53 13.68
CA LYS A 205 -10.96 15.46 14.60
C LYS A 205 -11.40 16.70 13.84
N THR A 206 -12.60 17.17 14.15
CA THR A 206 -13.17 18.41 13.62
C THR A 206 -13.20 19.46 14.72
N GLU A 207 -12.76 20.69 14.44
CA GLU A 207 -12.89 21.79 15.41
C GLU A 207 -14.33 22.35 15.37
N ASN A 208 -14.94 22.55 16.55
CA ASN A 208 -16.26 23.15 16.74
C ASN A 208 -17.45 22.40 16.09
N ASN A 209 -17.41 21.07 15.98
CA ASN A 209 -18.46 20.27 15.32
C ASN A 209 -18.71 20.68 13.84
N ARG A 210 -17.78 21.42 13.24
CA ARG A 210 -17.80 21.71 11.81
C ARG A 210 -16.72 20.86 11.17
N PRO A 211 -17.03 20.05 10.15
CA PRO A 211 -16.00 19.47 9.30
C PRO A 211 -14.98 20.56 8.98
N VAL A 212 -13.68 20.32 9.20
CA VAL A 212 -12.64 21.11 8.53
C VAL A 212 -13.13 21.24 7.11
N SER A 213 -13.38 22.45 6.64
CA SER A 213 -14.16 22.68 5.42
C SER A 213 -13.57 21.83 4.31
N LEU A 214 -14.17 20.66 4.09
CA LEU A 214 -13.87 19.83 2.95
C LEU A 214 -14.19 20.75 1.78
N PRO A 215 -13.28 20.91 0.81
CA PRO A 215 -13.53 21.72 -0.36
C PRO A 215 -14.96 21.48 -0.85
N HIS A 216 -15.69 22.55 -1.16
CA HIS A 216 -17.11 22.52 -1.53
C HIS A 216 -17.45 21.56 -2.70
N GLU A 217 -16.43 20.96 -3.30
CA GLU A 217 -16.44 20.01 -4.39
C GLU A 217 -15.66 18.74 -4.00
N LEU A 218 -16.21 17.94 -3.09
CA LEU A 218 -15.88 16.50 -3.00
C LEU A 218 -16.56 15.72 -4.15
N SER A 219 -16.64 16.32 -5.34
CA SER A 219 -17.09 15.68 -6.57
C SER A 219 -15.96 14.97 -7.31
N GLY A 220 -14.83 14.76 -6.64
CA GLY A 220 -13.66 14.04 -7.14
C GLY A 220 -13.50 12.69 -6.44
N HIS A 221 -12.91 11.75 -7.18
CA HIS A 221 -12.67 10.39 -6.70
C HIS A 221 -11.57 10.44 -5.63
N ALA A 222 -11.81 9.87 -4.44
CA ALA A 222 -10.74 9.61 -3.48
C ALA A 222 -9.74 8.65 -4.14
N ASP A 223 -8.66 9.21 -4.69
CA ASP A 223 -7.81 8.54 -5.65
C ASP A 223 -6.51 8.00 -5.05
N ILE A 224 -5.70 7.43 -5.92
CA ILE A 224 -4.38 6.90 -5.60
C ILE A 224 -3.31 7.98 -5.87
N PRO A 225 -2.14 7.90 -5.22
CA PRO A 225 -1.03 8.81 -5.48
C PRO A 225 -0.67 8.96 -6.97
N ASP A 226 -0.25 10.15 -7.39
CA ASP A 226 0.08 10.43 -8.79
C ASP A 226 1.20 9.52 -9.31
N GLY A 227 0.99 8.89 -10.46
CA GLY A 227 1.97 7.97 -11.08
C GLY A 227 2.06 6.58 -10.43
N LEU A 228 1.22 6.28 -9.43
CA LEU A 228 1.10 4.92 -8.91
C LEU A 228 0.28 4.06 -9.89
N HIS A 229 0.94 3.11 -10.54
CA HIS A 229 0.28 2.11 -11.38
C HIS A 229 0.26 0.76 -10.65
N LEU A 230 -0.92 0.40 -10.14
CA LEU A 230 -1.17 -0.91 -9.56
C LEU A 230 -1.85 -1.84 -10.56
N PRO A 231 -1.49 -3.12 -10.57
CA PRO A 231 -2.27 -4.15 -11.21
C PRO A 231 -3.75 -4.16 -10.77
N GLU A 232 -4.67 -4.52 -11.67
CA GLU A 232 -6.12 -4.54 -11.36
C GLU A 232 -6.48 -5.50 -10.21
N SER A 233 -5.70 -6.57 -10.02
CA SER A 233 -5.91 -7.52 -8.92
C SER A 233 -5.50 -6.96 -7.55
N TYR A 234 -4.92 -5.77 -7.50
CA TYR A 234 -4.63 -5.06 -6.27
C TYR A 234 -5.49 -3.81 -6.12
N VAL A 235 -5.75 -3.52 -4.86
CA VAL A 235 -6.41 -2.30 -4.44
C VAL A 235 -5.53 -1.61 -3.42
N HIS A 236 -5.31 -0.31 -3.65
CA HIS A 236 -4.57 0.58 -2.76
C HIS A 236 -5.20 0.61 -1.36
N GLY A 237 -4.35 0.54 -0.34
CA GLY A 237 -4.77 0.56 1.04
C GLY A 237 -4.14 1.68 1.85
N LEU A 238 -2.80 1.71 1.88
CA LEU A 238 -2.02 2.68 2.64
C LEU A 238 -0.65 2.83 1.96
N THR A 239 -0.08 4.03 1.96
CA THR A 239 1.28 4.26 1.46
C THR A 239 2.22 4.56 2.63
N LEU A 240 3.36 3.87 2.66
CA LEU A 240 4.45 4.08 3.61
C LEU A 240 5.53 4.93 2.92
N LEU A 241 5.62 6.21 3.29
CA LEU A 241 6.56 7.17 2.73
C LEU A 241 7.88 7.18 3.50
N PRO A 242 9.04 7.23 2.82
CA PRO A 242 10.33 7.46 3.47
C PRO A 242 10.43 8.88 4.05
N PRO A 243 11.44 9.13 4.91
CA PRO A 243 11.78 10.47 5.32
C PRO A 243 11.97 11.39 4.11
N ASP A 244 11.57 12.65 4.26
CA ASP A 244 11.76 13.74 3.28
C ASP A 244 11.04 13.56 1.93
N MET A 245 10.31 12.47 1.71
CA MET A 245 9.58 12.27 0.46
C MET A 245 8.21 12.94 0.50
N MET A 246 8.03 13.88 -0.43
CA MET A 246 6.76 14.51 -0.70
C MET A 246 6.18 13.92 -1.98
N ILE A 247 5.05 13.23 -1.85
CA ILE A 247 4.24 12.77 -2.98
C ILE A 247 3.01 13.67 -3.06
N SER A 248 2.75 14.17 -4.27
CA SER A 248 1.56 14.91 -4.65
C SER A 248 0.38 13.99 -4.84
#